data_AF-A0A1F7BLY4-F1
#
_entry.id   AF-A0A1F7BLY4-F1
#
_cell.length_a   1.000
_cell.length_b   1.000
_cell.length_c   1.000
_cell.angle_alpha   90.00
_cell.angle_beta   90.00
_cell.angle_gamma   90.00
#
_symmetry.space_group_name_H-M   'P 1'
#
loop_
_entity.id
_entity.type
_entity.pdbx_description
1 polymer ?
#
loop_
_entity_poly.entity_id
_entity_poly.type
_entity_poly.pdbx_seq_one_letter_code
_entity_poly.pdbx_strand_id
1 'polypeptide(L)'
;MFQEFITVIWGPAGIVALISSLLLLFALFALILIPSLARDAAKPQDIGEAMYCYFAQSTGIILMSVGGLPILYSVLTRVPLASLTYSALLFIFAIGGLVFLWHDHISHHLPESAVLVIRTVYLFAWKFIGFIIFLFTLISFVLHILLNGTVTTDILLIHLIVALYGLVLWWTTREFSLSIPPFFHHKKIRLAMLTPSKPEKAKAPKKKKIRRKRKKEA
;
A
#
# COMPACT_ATOMS: atom_id res chain seq x y z
N MET A 1 -10.90 -34.98 -5.71
CA MET A 1 -10.80 -33.50 -5.71
C MET A 1 -9.42 -33.00 -5.25
N PHE A 2 -8.91 -33.38 -4.05
CA PHE A 2 -7.60 -32.91 -3.59
C PHE A 2 -6.40 -33.43 -4.41
N GLN A 3 -6.44 -34.68 -4.89
CA GLN A 3 -5.40 -35.21 -5.78
C GLN A 3 -5.39 -34.56 -7.16
N GLU A 4 -6.56 -34.28 -7.76
CA GLU A 4 -6.63 -33.56 -9.04
C GLU A 4 -6.16 -32.11 -8.91
N PHE A 5 -6.40 -31.47 -7.77
CA PHE A 5 -5.88 -30.14 -7.49
C PHE A 5 -4.35 -30.13 -7.39
N ILE A 6 -3.76 -31.14 -6.74
CA ILE A 6 -2.30 -31.30 -6.64
C ILE A 6 -1.67 -31.62 -8.01
N THR A 7 -2.28 -32.49 -8.82
CA THR A 7 -1.74 -32.82 -10.14
C THR A 7 -1.90 -31.68 -11.15
N VAL A 8 -2.90 -30.81 -11.00
CA VAL A 8 -3.02 -29.58 -11.81
C VAL A 8 -2.00 -28.52 -11.38
N ILE A 9 -1.75 -28.36 -10.07
CA ILE A 9 -0.78 -27.38 -9.55
C ILE A 9 0.68 -27.82 -9.77
N TRP A 10 0.98 -29.10 -9.60
CA TRP A 10 2.33 -29.67 -9.75
C TRP A 10 2.56 -30.32 -11.12
N GLY A 11 1.53 -30.37 -11.96
CA GLY A 11 1.66 -30.79 -13.34
C GLY A 11 2.39 -29.75 -14.19
N PRO A 12 2.76 -30.09 -15.44
CA PRO A 12 3.47 -29.19 -16.35
C PRO A 12 2.74 -27.85 -16.55
N ALA A 13 1.40 -27.89 -16.62
CA ALA A 13 0.57 -26.69 -16.74
C ALA A 13 0.63 -25.81 -15.48
N GLY A 14 0.63 -26.41 -14.28
CA GLY A 14 0.75 -25.70 -13.02
C GLY A 14 2.13 -25.10 -12.80
N ILE A 15 3.20 -25.81 -13.17
CA ILE A 15 4.58 -25.30 -13.13
C ILE A 15 4.74 -24.12 -14.10
N VAL A 16 4.24 -24.22 -15.33
CA VAL A 16 4.26 -23.11 -16.29
C VAL A 16 3.43 -21.93 -15.80
N ALA A 17 2.26 -22.15 -15.19
CA ALA A 17 1.46 -21.10 -14.59
C ALA A 17 2.18 -20.42 -13.40
N LEU A 18 2.87 -21.19 -12.57
CA LEU A 18 3.67 -20.69 -11.45
C LEU A 18 4.84 -19.84 -11.94
N ILE A 19 5.62 -20.34 -12.90
CA ILE A 19 6.77 -19.62 -13.48
C ILE A 19 6.27 -18.35 -14.21
N SER A 20 5.20 -18.45 -14.98
CA SER A 20 4.58 -17.31 -15.67
C SER A 20 4.09 -16.27 -14.68
N SER A 21 3.43 -16.69 -13.60
CA SER A 21 2.99 -15.79 -12.53
C SER A 21 4.16 -15.15 -11.80
N LEU A 22 5.27 -15.87 -11.58
CA LEU A 22 6.47 -15.34 -10.93
C LEU A 22 7.20 -14.33 -11.83
N LEU A 23 7.28 -14.63 -13.13
CA LEU A 23 7.86 -13.73 -14.14
C LEU A 23 7.00 -12.46 -14.30
N LEU A 24 5.68 -12.60 -14.31
CA LEU A 24 4.74 -11.49 -14.34
C LEU A 24 4.87 -10.62 -13.08
N LEU A 25 4.99 -11.24 -11.90
CA LEU A 25 5.23 -10.54 -10.65
C LEU A 25 6.54 -9.75 -10.70
N PHE A 26 7.63 -10.37 -11.19
CA PHE A 26 8.92 -9.71 -11.35
C PHE A 26 8.87 -8.56 -12.37
N ALA A 27 8.17 -8.75 -13.49
CA ALA A 27 7.96 -7.71 -14.49
C ALA A 27 7.15 -6.53 -13.93
N LEU A 28 6.09 -6.79 -13.17
CA LEU A 28 5.34 -5.76 -12.44
C LEU A 28 6.24 -5.02 -11.44
N PHE A 29 7.06 -5.76 -10.69
CA PHE A 29 8.04 -5.22 -9.76
C PHE A 29 8.98 -4.23 -10.46
N ALA A 30 9.56 -4.63 -11.60
CA ALA A 30 10.43 -3.79 -12.41
C ALA A 30 9.68 -2.57 -12.97
N LEU A 31 8.45 -2.76 -13.46
CA LEU A 31 7.65 -1.69 -14.06
C LEU A 31 7.19 -0.64 -13.04
N ILE A 32 7.07 -1.03 -11.76
CA ILE A 32 6.78 -0.13 -10.63
C ILE A 32 8.07 0.56 -10.14
N LEU A 33 9.19 -0.16 -10.15
CA LEU A 33 10.49 0.37 -9.74
C LEU A 33 10.97 1.50 -10.66
N ILE A 34 10.75 1.38 -11.97
CA ILE A 34 11.16 2.37 -12.98
C ILE A 34 10.61 3.79 -12.69
N PRO A 35 9.29 4.02 -12.56
CA PRO A 35 8.75 5.33 -12.24
C PRO A 35 9.07 5.76 -10.80
N SER A 36 9.31 4.81 -9.88
CA SER A 36 9.68 5.12 -8.50
C SER A 36 11.12 5.64 -8.38
N LEU A 37 12.05 5.15 -9.21
CA LEU A 37 13.45 5.59 -9.26
C LEU A 37 13.65 6.84 -10.11
N ALA A 38 12.70 7.17 -11.00
CA ALA A 38 12.75 8.37 -11.84
C ALA A 38 12.57 9.68 -11.06
N ARG A 39 12.23 9.63 -9.76
CA ARG A 39 12.26 10.79 -8.87
C ARG A 39 13.57 10.79 -8.07
N ASP A 40 14.43 11.79 -8.30
CA ASP A 40 15.76 12.01 -7.69
C ASP A 40 15.80 12.17 -6.15
N ALA A 41 14.74 11.79 -5.43
CA ALA A 41 14.54 12.20 -4.03
C ALA A 41 14.65 11.05 -2.99
N ALA A 42 14.71 9.78 -3.39
CA ALA A 42 14.66 8.66 -2.44
C ALA A 42 15.79 7.66 -2.65
N LYS A 43 16.33 7.13 -1.54
CA LYS A 43 17.33 6.04 -1.61
C LYS A 43 16.65 4.79 -2.16
N PRO A 44 17.29 4.06 -3.10
CA PRO A 44 16.70 2.88 -3.70
C PRO A 44 16.41 1.77 -2.67
N GLN A 45 17.17 1.72 -1.58
CA GLN A 45 16.97 0.79 -0.48
C GLN A 45 15.62 1.02 0.23
N ASP A 46 15.28 2.27 0.53
CA ASP A 46 14.04 2.64 1.21
C ASP A 46 12.80 2.32 0.34
N ILE A 47 12.93 2.46 -0.99
CA ILE A 47 11.90 2.06 -1.95
C ILE A 47 11.71 0.54 -1.96
N GLY A 48 12.81 -0.21 -1.94
CA GLY A 48 12.77 -1.68 -1.89
C GLY A 48 12.10 -2.20 -0.61
N GLU A 49 12.39 -1.58 0.54
CA GLU A 49 11.79 -1.92 1.82
C GLU A 49 10.30 -1.59 1.86
N ALA A 50 9.89 -0.42 1.35
CA ALA A 50 8.48 -0.06 1.22
C ALA A 50 7.74 -1.07 0.35
N MET A 51 8.31 -1.42 -0.80
CA MET A 51 7.73 -2.39 -1.71
C MET A 51 7.57 -3.76 -1.05
N TYR A 52 8.59 -4.27 -0.35
CA TYR A 52 8.49 -5.51 0.42
C TYR A 52 7.34 -5.46 1.44
N CYS A 53 7.21 -4.37 2.21
CA CYS A 53 6.14 -4.21 3.18
C CYS A 53 4.76 -4.29 2.53
N TYR A 54 4.54 -3.60 1.41
CA TYR A 54 3.25 -3.63 0.70
C TYR A 54 2.95 -5.00 0.05
N PHE A 55 3.96 -5.75 -0.38
CA PHE A 55 3.78 -7.13 -0.83
C PHE A 55 3.41 -8.07 0.31
N ALA A 56 4.04 -7.92 1.47
CA ALA A 56 3.72 -8.70 2.65
C ALA A 56 2.30 -8.37 3.17
N GLN A 57 1.90 -7.08 3.17
CA GLN A 57 0.52 -6.67 3.44
C GLN A 57 -0.46 -7.31 2.45
N SER A 58 -0.15 -7.32 1.15
CA SER A 58 -0.99 -7.97 0.14
C SER A 58 -1.17 -9.46 0.41
N THR A 59 -0.09 -10.13 0.81
CA THR A 59 -0.09 -11.55 1.19
C THR A 59 -1.00 -11.77 2.40
N GLY A 60 -0.94 -10.91 3.41
CA GLY A 60 -1.85 -10.93 4.56
C GLY A 60 -3.33 -10.84 4.15
N ILE A 61 -3.69 -9.90 3.26
CA ILE A 61 -5.06 -9.77 2.73
C ILE A 61 -5.51 -11.05 2.01
N ILE A 62 -4.64 -11.65 1.20
CA ILE A 62 -4.94 -12.91 0.49
C ILE A 62 -5.22 -14.03 1.50
N LEU A 63 -4.37 -14.20 2.51
CA LEU A 63 -4.59 -15.21 3.56
C LEU A 63 -5.90 -14.98 4.32
N MET A 64 -6.19 -13.72 4.69
CA MET A 64 -7.46 -13.35 5.31
C MET A 64 -8.65 -13.67 4.40
N SER A 65 -8.52 -13.49 3.09
CA SER A 65 -9.59 -13.78 2.14
C SER A 65 -9.83 -15.28 1.99
N VAL A 66 -8.75 -16.06 1.88
CA VAL A 66 -8.81 -17.54 1.81
C VAL A 66 -9.41 -18.14 3.07
N GLY A 67 -9.10 -17.60 4.24
CA GLY A 67 -9.69 -18.05 5.51
C GLY A 67 -11.12 -17.53 5.72
N GLY A 68 -11.37 -16.25 5.41
CA GLY A 68 -12.61 -15.55 5.74
C GLY A 68 -13.78 -15.84 4.80
N LEU A 69 -13.54 -15.93 3.49
CA LEU A 69 -14.63 -16.12 2.51
C LEU A 69 -15.39 -17.45 2.70
N PRO A 70 -14.73 -18.61 2.90
CA PRO A 70 -15.45 -19.87 3.12
C PRO A 70 -16.24 -19.87 4.44
N ILE A 71 -15.71 -19.22 5.48
CA ILE A 71 -16.41 -19.04 6.76
C ILE A 71 -17.67 -18.21 6.56
N LEU A 72 -17.56 -17.07 5.87
CA LEU A 72 -18.69 -16.20 5.57
C LEU A 72 -19.77 -16.95 4.77
N TYR A 73 -19.37 -17.73 3.77
CA TYR A 73 -20.26 -18.57 2.99
C TYR A 73 -21.01 -19.58 3.85
N SER A 74 -20.31 -20.27 4.76
CA SER A 74 -20.92 -21.25 5.67
C SER A 74 -21.95 -20.64 6.61
N VAL A 75 -21.63 -19.48 7.19
CA VAL A 75 -22.55 -18.77 8.07
C VAL A 75 -23.81 -18.35 7.31
N LEU A 76 -23.67 -17.88 6.07
CA LEU A 76 -24.79 -17.41 5.25
C LEU A 76 -25.65 -18.57 4.71
N THR A 77 -25.05 -19.71 4.34
CA THR A 77 -25.78 -20.91 3.89
C THR A 77 -26.33 -21.76 5.04
N ARG A 78 -25.89 -21.49 6.28
CA ARG A 78 -26.15 -22.33 7.46
C ARG A 78 -25.67 -23.78 7.30
N VAL A 79 -24.75 -24.02 6.36
CA VAL A 79 -24.12 -25.33 6.17
C VAL A 79 -22.93 -25.40 7.12
N PRO A 80 -22.94 -26.28 8.14
CA PRO A 80 -21.88 -26.32 9.13
C PRO A 80 -20.57 -26.84 8.52
N LEU A 81 -19.47 -26.14 8.77
CA LEU A 81 -18.14 -26.69 8.51
C LEU A 81 -17.76 -27.72 9.58
N ALA A 82 -17.00 -28.73 9.18
CA ALA A 82 -16.33 -29.61 10.13
C ALA A 82 -15.46 -28.77 11.09
N SER A 83 -15.49 -29.10 12.38
CA SER A 83 -14.81 -28.32 13.44
C SER A 83 -13.34 -28.06 13.13
N LEU A 84 -12.62 -29.06 12.60
CA LEU A 84 -11.21 -28.95 12.27
C LEU A 84 -10.95 -28.02 11.06
N THR A 85 -11.82 -28.06 10.05
CA THR A 85 -11.74 -27.17 8.89
C THR A 85 -12.02 -25.73 9.30
N TYR A 86 -13.03 -25.51 10.14
CA TYR A 86 -13.36 -24.19 10.66
C TYR A 86 -12.20 -23.60 11.47
N SER A 87 -11.61 -24.37 12.39
CA SER A 87 -10.45 -23.91 13.17
C SER A 87 -9.23 -23.63 12.29
N ALA A 88 -8.99 -24.46 11.27
CA ALA A 88 -7.87 -24.25 10.34
C ALA A 88 -8.04 -22.96 9.52
N LEU A 89 -9.25 -22.68 9.02
CA LEU A 89 -9.54 -21.45 8.28
C LEU A 89 -9.42 -20.21 9.17
N LEU A 90 -9.89 -20.28 10.43
CA LEU A 90 -9.69 -19.20 11.40
C LEU A 90 -8.21 -18.97 11.71
N PHE A 91 -7.43 -20.04 11.80
CA PHE A 91 -5.99 -19.93 12.06
C PHE A 91 -5.27 -19.27 10.87
N ILE A 92 -5.58 -19.66 9.64
CA ILE A 92 -5.06 -19.02 8.41
C ILE A 92 -5.47 -17.55 8.37
N PHE A 93 -6.73 -17.24 8.71
CA PHE A 93 -7.21 -15.87 8.79
C PHE A 93 -6.43 -15.05 9.83
N ALA A 94 -6.20 -15.60 11.01
CA ALA A 94 -5.46 -14.94 12.09
C ALA A 94 -3.99 -14.69 11.71
N ILE A 95 -3.32 -15.66 11.08
CA ILE A 95 -1.96 -15.47 10.57
C ILE A 95 -1.94 -14.37 9.51
N GLY A 96 -2.88 -14.40 8.56
CA GLY A 96 -3.00 -13.37 7.54
C GLY A 96 -3.16 -11.97 8.14
N GLY A 97 -4.02 -11.83 9.15
CA GLY A 97 -4.22 -10.58 9.88
C GLY A 97 -2.99 -10.13 10.65
N LEU A 98 -2.25 -11.05 11.29
CA LEU A 98 -1.01 -10.73 12.00
C LEU A 98 0.06 -10.23 11.03
N VAL A 99 0.26 -10.93 9.89
CA VAL A 99 1.22 -10.52 8.85
C VAL A 99 0.86 -9.15 8.29
N PHE A 100 -0.43 -8.91 8.03
CA PHE A 100 -0.92 -7.62 7.56
C PHE A 100 -0.61 -6.51 8.57
N LEU A 101 -1.01 -6.67 9.84
CA LEU A 101 -0.81 -5.66 10.89
C LEU A 101 0.67 -5.39 11.17
N TRP A 102 1.51 -6.43 11.16
CA TRP A 102 2.94 -6.30 11.38
C TRP A 102 3.60 -5.42 10.31
N HIS A 103 3.29 -5.66 9.04
CA HIS A 103 3.87 -4.90 7.94
C HIS A 103 3.19 -3.55 7.74
N ASP A 104 1.93 -3.39 8.14
CA ASP A 104 1.28 -2.08 8.24
C ASP A 104 2.02 -1.21 9.25
N HIS A 105 2.31 -1.74 10.45
CA HIS A 105 3.07 -1.02 11.46
C HIS A 105 4.47 -0.60 10.97
N ILE A 106 5.22 -1.51 10.34
CA ILE A 106 6.55 -1.19 9.79
C ILE A 106 6.47 -0.09 8.72
N SER A 107 5.46 -0.11 7.86
CA SER A 107 5.32 0.87 6.77
C SER A 107 5.19 2.31 7.25
N HIS A 108 4.72 2.54 8.48
CA HIS A 108 4.62 3.88 9.08
C HIS A 108 5.97 4.49 9.48
N HIS A 109 7.02 3.67 9.60
CA HIS A 109 8.37 4.14 9.95
C HIS A 109 9.23 4.49 8.74
N LEU A 110 8.74 4.23 7.53
CA LEU A 110 9.45 4.46 6.27
C LEU A 110 9.32 5.92 5.80
N PRO A 111 10.32 6.44 5.05
CA PRO A 111 10.27 7.81 4.55
C PRO A 111 9.12 8.02 3.56
N GLU A 112 8.36 9.10 3.75
CA GLU A 112 7.16 9.41 2.95
C GLU A 112 7.44 9.49 1.43
N SER A 113 8.64 9.93 1.04
CA SER A 113 9.03 10.04 -0.38
C SER A 113 9.09 8.68 -1.09
N ALA A 114 9.50 7.63 -0.39
CA ALA A 114 9.52 6.26 -0.92
C ALA A 114 8.13 5.61 -0.85
N VAL A 115 7.40 5.85 0.24
CA VAL A 115 6.08 5.25 0.48
C VAL A 115 5.03 5.77 -0.50
N LEU A 116 5.05 7.04 -0.88
CA LEU A 116 3.97 7.67 -1.66
C LEU A 116 3.74 6.98 -3.01
N VAL A 117 4.80 6.66 -3.75
CA VAL A 117 4.68 5.99 -5.06
C VAL A 117 4.15 4.58 -4.89
N ILE A 118 4.76 3.80 -3.99
CA ILE A 118 4.40 2.40 -3.76
C ILE A 118 2.98 2.27 -3.22
N ARG A 119 2.59 3.14 -2.27
CA ARG A 119 1.22 3.18 -1.73
C ARG A 119 0.19 3.46 -2.82
N THR A 120 0.49 4.41 -3.71
CA THR A 120 -0.41 4.75 -4.83
C THR A 120 -0.60 3.54 -5.73
N VAL A 121 0.50 2.91 -6.13
CA VAL A 121 0.48 1.69 -6.94
C VAL A 121 -0.29 0.56 -6.25
N TYR A 122 -0.03 0.34 -4.97
CA TYR A 122 -0.73 -0.65 -4.16
C TYR A 122 -2.25 -0.41 -4.12
N LEU A 123 -2.68 0.83 -3.87
CA LEU A 123 -4.11 1.18 -3.87
C LEU A 123 -4.76 0.98 -5.23
N PHE A 124 -4.11 1.42 -6.32
CA PHE A 124 -4.61 1.21 -7.68
C PHE A 124 -4.65 -0.28 -8.06
N ALA A 125 -3.67 -1.07 -7.63
CA ALA A 125 -3.66 -2.51 -7.87
C ALA A 125 -4.86 -3.19 -7.20
N TRP A 126 -5.09 -2.93 -5.91
CA TRP A 126 -6.25 -3.48 -5.20
C TRP A 126 -7.59 -2.97 -5.74
N LYS A 127 -7.64 -1.71 -6.16
CA LYS A 127 -8.81 -1.12 -6.83
C LYS A 127 -9.14 -1.86 -8.13
N PHE A 128 -8.12 -2.13 -8.94
CA PHE A 128 -8.24 -2.85 -10.20
C PHE A 128 -8.64 -4.32 -9.98
N ILE A 129 -8.04 -4.99 -9.00
CA ILE A 129 -8.39 -6.37 -8.60
C ILE A 129 -9.86 -6.44 -8.17
N GLY A 130 -10.31 -5.55 -7.28
CA GLY A 130 -11.71 -5.51 -6.82
C GLY A 130 -12.69 -5.28 -7.98
N PHE A 131 -12.36 -4.36 -8.89
CA PHE A 131 -13.16 -4.12 -10.10
C PHE A 131 -13.22 -5.34 -11.02
N ILE A 132 -12.08 -6.01 -11.27
CA ILE A 132 -12.03 -7.23 -12.08
C ILE A 132 -12.87 -8.35 -11.46
N ILE A 133 -12.73 -8.58 -10.15
CA ILE A 133 -13.51 -9.61 -9.43
C ILE A 133 -15.00 -9.33 -9.59
N PHE A 134 -15.42 -8.08 -9.36
CA PHE A 134 -16.82 -7.69 -9.53
C PHE A 134 -17.30 -7.91 -10.97
N LEU A 135 -16.54 -7.47 -11.98
CA LEU A 135 -16.89 -7.62 -13.39
C LEU A 135 -16.98 -9.09 -13.81
N PHE A 136 -16.00 -9.92 -13.45
CA PHE A 136 -16.03 -11.35 -13.74
C PHE A 136 -17.17 -12.06 -13.05
N THR A 137 -17.50 -11.67 -11.81
CA THR A 137 -18.64 -12.24 -11.10
C THR A 137 -19.96 -11.89 -11.79
N LEU A 138 -20.10 -10.65 -12.26
CA LEU A 138 -21.27 -10.22 -13.03
C LEU A 138 -21.40 -10.99 -14.35
N ILE A 139 -20.30 -11.10 -15.11
CA ILE A 139 -20.27 -11.86 -16.36
C ILE A 139 -20.60 -13.35 -16.10
N SER A 140 -19.98 -13.97 -15.09
CA SER A 140 -20.25 -15.37 -14.70
C SER A 140 -21.72 -15.58 -14.32
N PHE A 141 -22.30 -14.63 -13.58
CA PHE A 141 -23.69 -14.70 -13.16
C PHE A 141 -24.65 -14.63 -14.36
N VAL A 142 -24.41 -13.70 -15.29
CA VAL A 142 -25.17 -13.61 -16.55
C VAL A 142 -25.02 -14.88 -17.36
N LEU A 143 -23.79 -15.39 -17.53
CA LEU A 143 -23.53 -16.60 -18.29
C LEU A 143 -24.24 -17.82 -17.68
N HIS A 144 -24.25 -17.93 -16.35
CA HIS A 144 -24.97 -18.98 -15.64
C HIS A 144 -26.49 -18.95 -15.93
N ILE A 145 -27.09 -17.75 -15.92
CA ILE A 145 -28.52 -17.58 -16.27
C ILE A 145 -28.78 -18.02 -17.71
N LEU A 146 -27.92 -17.64 -18.66
CA LEU A 146 -28.09 -17.96 -20.07
C LEU A 146 -27.91 -19.46 -20.37
N LEU A 147 -26.97 -20.14 -19.71
CA LEU A 147 -26.62 -21.53 -20.00
C LEU A 147 -27.52 -22.54 -19.28
N ASN A 148 -27.75 -22.35 -17.98
CA ASN A 148 -28.39 -23.36 -17.14
C ASN A 148 -29.87 -23.07 -16.87
N GLY A 149 -30.34 -21.83 -17.08
CA GLY A 149 -31.74 -21.41 -16.91
C GLY A 149 -32.33 -21.58 -15.50
N THR A 150 -31.58 -22.16 -14.56
CA THR A 150 -32.00 -22.47 -13.20
C THR A 150 -31.06 -21.76 -12.23
N VAL A 151 -31.64 -21.03 -11.28
CA VAL A 151 -30.88 -20.29 -10.26
C VAL A 151 -31.17 -20.94 -8.92
N THR A 152 -30.24 -21.75 -8.43
CA THR A 152 -30.30 -22.26 -7.06
C THR A 152 -29.85 -21.19 -6.08
N THR A 153 -30.40 -21.22 -4.86
CA THR A 153 -30.07 -20.25 -3.81
C THR A 153 -28.57 -20.24 -3.49
N ASP A 154 -27.93 -21.41 -3.47
CA ASP A 154 -26.50 -21.55 -3.15
C ASP A 154 -25.61 -20.84 -4.19
N ILE A 155 -25.92 -21.01 -5.48
CA ILE A 155 -25.15 -20.39 -6.56
C ILE A 155 -25.32 -18.88 -6.53
N LEU A 156 -26.56 -18.40 -6.32
CA LEU A 156 -26.83 -16.97 -6.17
C LEU A 156 -26.05 -16.39 -5.00
N LEU A 157 -26.01 -17.10 -3.86
CA LEU A 157 -25.32 -16.64 -2.67
C LEU A 157 -23.80 -16.56 -2.88
N ILE A 158 -23.20 -17.54 -3.56
CA ILE A 158 -21.76 -17.50 -3.92
C ILE A 158 -21.46 -16.26 -4.77
N HIS A 159 -22.24 -16.05 -5.84
CA HIS A 159 -22.04 -14.89 -6.72
C HIS A 159 -22.26 -13.58 -5.96
N LEU A 160 -23.25 -13.51 -5.06
CA LEU A 160 -23.50 -12.33 -4.24
C LEU A 160 -22.33 -12.04 -3.28
N ILE A 161 -21.80 -13.05 -2.59
CA ILE A 161 -20.67 -12.90 -1.66
C ILE A 161 -19.43 -12.41 -2.41
N VAL A 162 -19.11 -13.02 -3.55
CA VAL A 162 -17.94 -12.64 -4.34
C VAL A 162 -18.12 -11.25 -4.97
N ALA A 163 -19.32 -10.91 -5.43
CA ALA A 163 -19.62 -9.58 -5.95
C ALA A 163 -19.50 -8.50 -4.86
N LEU A 164 -20.06 -8.76 -3.67
CA LEU A 164 -19.92 -7.87 -2.52
C LEU A 164 -18.46 -7.74 -2.09
N TYR A 165 -17.70 -8.82 -2.07
CA TYR A 165 -16.28 -8.80 -1.75
C TYR A 165 -15.49 -7.94 -2.74
N GLY A 166 -15.68 -8.13 -4.05
CA GLY A 166 -15.06 -7.32 -5.09
C GLY A 166 -15.46 -5.84 -4.99
N LEU A 167 -16.74 -5.56 -4.69
CA LEU A 167 -17.24 -4.21 -4.47
C LEU A 167 -16.62 -3.57 -3.24
N VAL A 168 -16.50 -4.29 -2.12
CA VAL A 168 -15.86 -3.81 -0.89
C VAL A 168 -14.39 -3.49 -1.16
N LEU A 169 -13.63 -4.37 -1.82
CA LEU A 169 -12.24 -4.09 -2.21
C LEU A 169 -12.12 -2.85 -3.10
N TRP A 170 -13.04 -2.70 -4.06
CA TRP A 170 -13.06 -1.54 -4.94
C TRP A 170 -13.44 -0.25 -4.19
N TRP A 171 -14.32 -0.36 -3.20
CA TRP A 171 -14.79 0.76 -2.40
C TRP A 171 -13.76 1.22 -1.37
N THR A 172 -13.09 0.29 -0.68
CA THR A 172 -12.07 0.59 0.35
C THR A 172 -10.81 1.22 -0.24
N THR A 173 -10.60 1.08 -1.55
CA THR A 173 -9.50 1.69 -2.29
C THR A 173 -9.88 3.03 -2.95
N ARG A 174 -11.05 3.58 -2.62
CA ARG A 174 -11.37 4.96 -3.01
C ARG A 174 -10.44 5.90 -2.25
N GLU A 175 -9.56 6.57 -2.99
CA GLU A 175 -8.89 7.75 -2.51
C GLU A 175 -9.96 8.78 -2.14
N PHE A 176 -10.17 9.00 -0.84
CA PHE A 176 -10.62 10.31 -0.42
C PHE A 176 -9.51 11.24 -0.87
N SER A 177 -9.74 11.89 -2.01
CA SER A 177 -8.95 13.02 -2.41
C SER A 177 -8.89 13.91 -1.18
N LEU A 178 -7.72 13.96 -0.54
CA LEU A 178 -7.29 15.15 0.20
C LEU A 178 -7.16 16.23 -0.88
N SER A 179 -8.31 16.64 -1.42
CA SER A 179 -8.53 17.94 -1.97
C SER A 179 -8.23 18.85 -0.81
N ILE A 180 -6.96 19.23 -0.70
CA ILE A 180 -6.52 20.36 0.09
C ILE A 180 -7.54 21.45 -0.29
N PRO A 181 -8.43 21.86 0.62
CA PRO A 181 -9.39 22.88 0.28
C PRO A 181 -8.60 24.09 -0.24
N PRO A 182 -9.00 24.72 -1.37
CA PRO A 182 -8.21 25.75 -2.05
C PRO A 182 -7.90 26.98 -1.19
N PHE A 183 -8.41 27.03 0.05
CA PHE A 183 -8.17 28.08 1.03
C PHE A 183 -6.87 27.95 1.83
N PHE A 184 -6.19 26.80 1.82
CA PHE A 184 -4.89 26.64 2.49
C PHE A 184 -3.69 26.73 1.53
N HIS A 185 -3.78 27.65 0.56
CA HIS A 185 -2.59 28.37 0.11
C HIS A 185 -2.12 29.29 1.23
N HIS A 186 -1.57 28.72 2.31
CA HIS A 186 -0.53 29.42 3.03
C HIS A 186 0.61 29.57 2.03
N LYS A 187 0.66 30.74 1.37
CA LYS A 187 1.91 31.36 0.95
C LYS A 187 2.92 30.95 2.00
N LYS A 188 3.98 30.25 1.58
CA LYS A 188 5.22 30.23 2.34
C LYS A 188 5.46 31.68 2.73
N ILE A 189 5.16 32.03 3.97
CA ILE A 189 5.82 33.13 4.62
C ILE A 189 7.26 32.62 4.60
N ARG A 190 8.00 33.04 3.58
CA ARG A 190 9.44 33.14 3.70
C ARG A 190 9.60 33.88 5.02
N LEU A 191 9.91 33.17 6.10
CA LEU A 191 10.73 33.75 7.13
C LEU A 191 11.89 34.31 6.31
N ALA A 192 11.87 35.63 6.10
CA ALA A 192 13.08 36.37 5.87
C ALA A 192 13.93 35.94 7.06
N MET A 193 14.81 35.00 6.79
CA MET A 193 15.91 34.63 7.65
C MET A 193 16.52 35.98 7.96
N LEU A 194 16.21 36.51 9.16
CA LEU A 194 16.87 37.66 9.72
C LEU A 194 18.31 37.20 9.72
N THR A 195 19.03 37.65 8.69
CA THR A 195 20.46 37.57 8.61
C THR A 195 20.88 38.16 9.95
N PRO A 196 21.53 37.39 10.85
CA PRO A 196 22.02 37.98 12.08
C PRO A 196 22.88 39.14 11.64
N SER A 197 22.41 40.36 11.92
CA SER A 197 23.18 41.56 11.65
C SER A 197 24.54 41.30 12.28
N LYS A 198 25.59 41.27 11.46
CA LYS A 198 26.97 41.26 11.95
C LYS A 198 27.02 42.21 13.14
N PRO A 199 27.49 41.79 14.33
CA PRO A 199 27.68 42.73 15.40
C PRO A 199 28.57 43.83 14.86
N GLU A 200 28.01 45.03 14.74
CA GLU A 200 28.74 46.23 14.43
C GLU A 200 29.81 46.33 15.50
N LYS A 201 31.05 46.02 15.12
CA LYS A 201 32.21 46.12 16.00
C LYS A 201 32.18 47.55 16.53
N ALA A 202 31.82 47.71 17.80
CA ALA A 202 31.90 48.95 18.52
C ALA A 202 33.29 49.54 18.25
N LYS A 203 33.34 50.66 17.51
CA LYS A 203 34.56 51.40 17.30
C LYS A 203 35.09 51.77 18.68
N ALA A 204 36.17 51.13 19.08
CA ALA A 204 36.89 51.47 20.29
C ALA A 204 37.15 52.99 20.30
N PRO A 205 36.92 53.69 21.42
CA PRO A 205 37.17 55.12 21.49
C PRO A 205 38.65 55.37 21.19
N LYS A 206 38.91 56.16 20.13
CA LYS A 206 40.26 56.65 19.79
C LYS A 206 40.84 57.35 21.02
N LYS A 207 41.81 56.71 21.69
CA LYS A 207 42.68 57.37 22.67
C LYS A 207 43.32 58.58 21.98
N LYS A 208 42.88 59.77 22.37
CA LYS A 208 43.47 61.05 21.97
C LYS A 208 44.91 61.06 22.49
N LYS A 209 45.89 60.85 21.60
CA LYS A 209 47.32 61.01 21.88
C LYS A 209 47.53 62.47 22.33
N ILE A 210 47.65 62.69 23.64
CA ILE A 210 48.14 63.95 24.20
C ILE A 210 49.60 64.06 23.81
N ARG A 211 49.87 64.84 22.77
CA ARG A 211 51.21 65.21 22.33
C ARG A 211 51.72 66.28 23.31
N ARG A 212 52.30 65.86 24.43
CA ARG A 212 53.15 66.75 25.26
C ARG A 212 54.35 67.15 24.42
N LYS A 213 54.36 68.39 23.92
CA LYS A 213 55.54 69.02 23.35
C LYS A 213 55.74 70.37 24.05
N ARG A 214 56.97 70.51 24.56
CA ARG A 214 57.68 71.71 25.06
C ARG A 214 57.44 72.13 26.52
N LYS A 215 58.49 71.92 27.32
CA LYS A 215 59.31 73.06 27.78
C LYS A 215 60.80 72.64 27.83
N LYS A 216 61.61 73.27 26.97
CA LYS A 216 63.06 73.46 27.12
C LYS A 216 63.25 74.96 26.87
N GLU A 217 63.43 75.70 27.95
CA GLU A 217 64.16 76.97 28.03
C GLU A 217 65.50 76.54 28.66
N ALA A 218 66.63 76.72 27.96
CA ALA A 218 67.46 77.93 27.98
C ALA A 218 68.04 78.15 29.37
#